data_AF-A0A822EDU0-F1
#
_entry.id   AF-A0A822EDU0-F1
#
_cell.length_a   1.000
_cell.length_b   1.000
_cell.length_c   1.000
_cell.angle_alpha   90.00
_cell.angle_beta   90.00
_cell.angle_gamma   90.00
#
_symmetry.space_group_name_H-M   'P 1'
#
loop_
_entity.id
_entity.type
_entity.pdbx_description
1 polymer ?
#
loop_
_entity_poly.entity_id
_entity_poly.type
_entity_poly.pdbx_seq_one_letter_code
_entity_poly.pdbx_strand_id
1 'polypeptide(L)'
;MSTLLSWQEIIITIHNPSLKTYQKLQDKYSTTLNCPCLINTMSYKQFIIAETTMHQICSSDFISEQWIHALYIPDASRYSAIDFRTTASSQ
;
A
#
# COMPACT_ATOMS: atom_id res chain seq x y z
N MET A 1 20.73 32.71 49.20
CA MET A 1 19.88 31.54 48.93
C MET A 1 19.50 31.59 47.47
N SER A 2 20.12 30.77 46.63
CA SER A 2 19.87 30.74 45.19
C SER A 2 19.11 29.46 44.88
N THR A 3 17.85 29.56 44.51
CA THR A 3 17.05 28.40 44.08
C THR A 3 17.47 28.00 42.67
N LEU A 4 17.97 26.78 42.51
CA LEU A 4 18.24 26.14 41.22
C LEU A 4 16.93 25.55 40.68
N LEU A 5 16.50 26.02 39.51
CA LEU A 5 15.46 25.35 38.71
C LEU A 5 16.10 24.15 38.00
N SER A 6 15.71 22.94 38.39
CA SER A 6 16.06 21.72 37.64
C SER A 6 14.98 21.42 36.62
N TRP A 7 15.35 21.32 35.34
CA TRP A 7 14.46 20.82 34.31
C TRP A 7 14.45 19.29 34.34
N GLN A 8 13.26 18.69 34.24
CA GLN A 8 13.09 17.25 34.18
C GLN A 8 12.38 16.89 32.87
N GLU A 9 12.98 15.98 32.11
CA GLU A 9 12.34 15.41 30.93
C GLU A 9 11.49 14.20 31.32
N ILE A 10 10.27 14.15 30.79
CA ILE A 10 9.34 13.04 31.02
C ILE A 10 9.09 12.35 29.68
N ILE A 11 9.39 11.06 29.63
CA ILE A 11 9.12 10.21 28.46
C ILE A 11 7.72 9.61 28.61
N ILE A 12 6.86 9.84 27.61
CA ILE A 12 5.50 9.29 27.57
C ILE A 12 5.44 8.21 26.51
N THR A 13 5.09 6.98 26.90
CA THR A 13 4.94 5.84 26.00
C THR A 13 3.47 5.61 25.68
N ILE A 14 3.13 5.51 24.40
CA ILE A 14 1.77 5.24 23.92
C ILE A 14 1.79 3.93 23.13
N HIS A 15 1.07 2.92 23.62
CA HIS A 15 0.98 1.62 22.97
C HIS A 15 -0.12 1.61 21.89
N ASN A 16 0.20 1.05 20.72
CA ASN A 16 -0.72 0.86 19.59
C ASN A 16 -1.57 2.11 19.25
N PRO A 17 -0.94 3.28 19.00
CA PRO A 17 -1.69 4.49 18.65
C PRO A 17 -2.45 4.31 17.33
N SER A 18 -3.63 4.91 17.22
CA SER A 18 -4.31 5.03 15.93
C SER A 18 -3.47 5.88 14.96
N LEU A 19 -3.63 5.69 13.64
CA LEU A 19 -2.95 6.51 12.64
C LEU A 19 -3.20 8.01 12.85
N LYS A 20 -4.44 8.39 13.17
CA LYS A 20 -4.82 9.78 13.45
C LYS A 20 -4.10 10.32 14.70
N THR A 21 -3.93 9.51 15.73
CA THR A 21 -3.19 9.89 16.94
C THR A 21 -1.71 10.09 16.63
N TYR A 22 -1.12 9.16 15.88
CA TYR A 22 0.26 9.24 15.45
C TYR A 22 0.52 10.52 14.64
N GLN A 23 -0.31 10.81 13.63
CA GLN A 23 -0.19 12.02 12.81
C GLN A 23 -0.18 13.30 13.65
N LYS A 24 -1.11 13.43 14.60
CA LYS A 24 -1.16 14.57 15.52
C LYS A 24 0.10 14.70 16.39
N LEU A 25 0.66 13.58 16.83
CA LEU A 25 1.89 13.58 17.63
C LEU A 25 3.12 13.90 16.78
N GLN A 26 3.15 13.42 15.54
CA GLN A 26 4.20 13.71 14.57
C GLN A 26 4.21 15.21 14.22
N ASP A 27 3.04 15.83 14.05
CA ASP A 27 2.92 17.26 13.79
C ASP A 27 3.43 18.11 14.97
N LYS A 28 3.21 17.64 16.20
CA LYS A 28 3.51 18.42 17.42
C LYS A 28 4.91 18.17 17.99
N TYR A 29 5.45 16.97 17.83
CA TYR A 29 6.68 16.51 18.49
C TYR A 29 7.65 15.86 17.51
N SER A 30 7.70 16.33 16.25
CA SER A 30 8.47 15.72 15.17
C SER A 30 9.94 15.42 15.50
N THR A 31 10.58 16.23 16.33
CA THR A 31 12.00 16.12 16.69
C THR A 31 12.26 15.19 17.88
N THR A 32 11.25 14.88 18.69
CA THR A 32 11.39 14.08 19.93
C THR A 32 10.55 12.81 19.92
N LEU A 33 9.63 12.66 18.96
CA LEU A 33 8.81 11.48 18.80
C LEU A 33 9.66 10.30 18.30
N ASN A 34 9.70 9.23 19.08
CA ASN A 34 10.32 7.97 18.69
C ASN A 34 9.24 6.89 18.47
N CYS A 35 9.26 6.23 17.31
CA CYS A 35 8.36 5.13 16.98
C CYS A 35 9.17 3.90 16.58
N PRO A 36 9.58 3.07 17.56
CA PRO A 36 10.24 1.82 17.24
C PRO A 36 9.24 0.87 16.57
N CYS A 37 9.64 0.28 15.44
CA CYS A 37 8.93 -0.86 14.87
C CYS A 37 9.14 -2.05 15.81
N LEU A 38 8.14 -2.33 16.66
CA LEU A 38 8.16 -3.49 17.57
C LEU A 38 7.65 -4.77 16.91
N ILE A 39 6.98 -4.65 15.76
CA ILE A 39 6.39 -5.77 15.03
C ILE A 39 7.25 -6.02 13.78
N ASN A 40 8.27 -6.86 13.92
CA ASN A 40 9.14 -7.25 12.80
C ASN A 40 8.50 -8.33 11.92
N THR A 41 7.44 -8.96 12.42
CA THR A 41 6.72 -10.05 11.77
C THR A 41 5.24 -9.93 12.10
N MET A 42 4.43 -9.51 11.13
CA MET A 42 2.98 -9.70 11.19
C MET A 42 2.68 -11.06 10.58
N SER A 43 1.74 -11.81 11.17
CA SER A 43 1.19 -12.97 10.46
C SER A 43 0.61 -12.47 9.13
N TYR A 44 0.94 -13.17 8.03
CA TYR A 44 0.35 -12.89 6.73
C TYR A 44 -1.17 -13.09 6.85
N LYS A 45 -1.90 -12.02 7.11
CA LYS A 45 -3.34 -11.98 6.87
C LYS A 45 -3.51 -11.95 5.35
N GLN A 46 -4.54 -12.62 4.84
CA GLN A 46 -4.94 -12.43 3.45
C GLN A 46 -5.32 -10.96 3.27
N PHE A 47 -4.42 -10.16 2.71
CA PHE A 47 -4.66 -8.76 2.38
C PHE A 47 -5.72 -8.61 1.29
N ILE A 48 -5.98 -9.68 0.56
CA ILE A 48 -6.92 -9.73 -0.56
C ILE A 48 -7.82 -10.94 -0.35
N ILE A 49 -9.11 -10.69 -0.18
CA ILE A 49 -10.17 -11.69 -0.33
C ILE A 49 -10.65 -11.55 -1.77
N ALA A 50 -10.27 -12.47 -2.63
CA ALA A 50 -10.73 -12.50 -4.01
C ALA A 50 -11.99 -13.36 -4.09
N GLU A 51 -13.17 -12.73 -4.06
CA GLU A 51 -14.42 -13.40 -4.39
C GLU A 51 -14.62 -13.39 -5.90
N THR A 52 -14.06 -14.39 -6.59
CA THR A 52 -14.19 -14.49 -8.04
C THR A 52 -15.52 -15.14 -8.40
N THR A 53 -16.43 -14.39 -9.00
CA THR A 53 -17.61 -14.94 -9.67
C THR A 53 -17.24 -15.32 -11.11
N MET A 54 -17.34 -16.60 -11.45
CA MET A 54 -17.17 -17.02 -12.84
C MET A 54 -18.38 -16.55 -13.67
N HIS A 55 -18.16 -15.53 -14.47
CA HIS A 55 -19.10 -15.11 -15.51
C HIS A 55 -19.06 -16.11 -16.67
N GLN A 56 -20.23 -16.44 -17.23
CA GLN A 56 -20.28 -17.30 -18.42
C GLN A 56 -19.50 -16.67 -19.57
N ILE A 57 -18.89 -17.51 -20.42
CA ILE A 57 -18.13 -17.09 -21.61
C ILE A 57 -18.95 -16.11 -22.47
N CYS A 58 -20.27 -16.31 -22.54
CA CYS A 58 -21.22 -15.46 -23.27
C CYS A 58 -21.36 -14.03 -22.74
N SER A 59 -20.78 -13.71 -21.59
CA SER A 59 -20.72 -12.36 -21.01
C SER A 59 -19.29 -11.80 -20.96
N SER A 60 -18.33 -12.51 -21.53
CA SER A 60 -16.94 -12.07 -21.56
C SER A 60 -16.73 -11.03 -22.64
N ASP A 61 -16.02 -9.95 -22.32
CA ASP A 61 -15.59 -8.98 -23.34
C ASP A 61 -14.73 -9.64 -24.43
N PHE A 62 -14.06 -10.76 -24.15
CA PHE A 62 -13.25 -11.51 -25.11
C PHE A 62 -14.04 -12.11 -26.28
N ILE A 63 -15.36 -12.26 -26.15
CA ILE A 63 -16.22 -12.70 -27.26
C ILE A 63 -16.92 -11.54 -27.97
N SER A 64 -16.70 -10.30 -27.54
CA SER A 64 -17.29 -9.14 -28.21
C SER A 64 -16.64 -8.91 -29.56
N GLU A 65 -17.43 -8.46 -30.54
CA GLU A 65 -16.92 -8.09 -31.88
C GLU A 65 -15.79 -7.06 -31.79
N GLN A 66 -15.88 -6.12 -30.84
CA GLN A 66 -14.84 -5.13 -30.61
C GLN A 66 -13.50 -5.79 -30.22
N TRP A 67 -13.53 -6.77 -29.33
CA TRP A 67 -12.33 -7.50 -28.92
C TRP A 67 -11.80 -8.35 -30.08
N ILE A 68 -12.68 -9.08 -30.76
CA ILE A 68 -12.30 -9.89 -31.93
C ILE A 68 -11.65 -9.01 -33.01
N HIS A 69 -12.19 -7.83 -33.30
CA HIS A 69 -11.59 -6.88 -34.23
C HIS A 69 -10.21 -6.38 -33.78
N ALA A 70 -9.98 -6.24 -32.47
CA ALA A 70 -8.68 -5.83 -31.94
C ALA A 70 -7.56 -6.84 -32.23
N LEU A 71 -7.89 -8.13 -32.40
CA LEU A 71 -6.92 -9.16 -32.81
C LEU A 71 -6.35 -8.93 -34.22
N TYR A 72 -7.08 -8.23 -35.07
CA TYR A 72 -6.69 -7.97 -36.47
C TYR A 72 -6.04 -6.60 -36.66
N ILE A 73 -5.85 -5.83 -35.59
CA ILE A 73 -5.13 -4.57 -35.65
C ILE A 73 -3.64 -4.89 -35.91
N PRO A 74 -3.02 -4.38 -36.99
CA PRO A 74 -1.59 -4.53 -37.20
C PRO A 74 -0.80 -3.98 -36.01
N ASP A 75 0.25 -4.68 -35.59
CA ASP A 75 1.05 -4.33 -34.42
C ASP A 75 0.27 -4.29 -33.09
N ALA A 76 -0.91 -4.93 -32.96
CA ALA A 76 -1.66 -4.99 -31.69
C ALA A 76 -0.88 -5.60 -30.51
N SER A 77 0.03 -6.52 -30.80
CA SER A 77 0.94 -7.13 -29.82
C SER A 77 2.22 -6.33 -29.59
N ARG A 78 2.39 -5.20 -30.28
CA ARG A 78 3.57 -4.35 -30.16
C ARG A 78 3.41 -3.44 -28.96
N TYR A 79 3.97 -3.89 -27.85
CA TYR A 79 4.07 -3.10 -26.65
C TYR A 79 5.37 -2.28 -26.65
N SER A 80 5.33 -1.11 -26.03
CA SER A 80 6.54 -0.33 -25.77
C SER A 80 7.47 -1.12 -24.85
N ALA A 81 8.79 -0.97 -24.99
CA ALA A 81 9.76 -1.62 -24.12
C ALA A 81 9.66 -1.19 -22.65
N ILE A 82 8.97 -0.08 -22.37
CA ILE A 82 8.65 0.38 -21.01
C ILE A 82 7.23 -0.01 -20.56
N ASP A 83 6.45 -0.68 -21.41
CA ASP A 83 5.12 -1.16 -21.04
C ASP A 83 5.29 -2.28 -20.00
N PHE A 84 4.52 -2.21 -18.92
CA PHE A 84 4.59 -3.19 -17.85
C PHE A 84 4.32 -4.61 -18.37
N ARG A 85 3.54 -4.81 -19.43
CA ARG A 85 3.30 -6.15 -20.02
C ARG A 85 4.54 -6.76 -20.68
N THR A 86 5.54 -5.94 -21.01
CA THR A 86 6.84 -6.41 -21.54
C THR A 86 7.88 -6.65 -20.45
N THR A 87 7.75 -5.96 -19.31
CA THR A 87 8.73 -5.97 -18.23
C THR A 87 8.26 -6.76 -17.00
N ALA A 88 6.96 -7.02 -16.87
CA ALA A 88 6.40 -7.86 -15.83
C ALA A 88 6.69 -9.33 -16.16
N SER A 89 7.72 -9.87 -15.54
CA SER A 89 7.86 -11.31 -15.38
C SER A 89 6.79 -11.81 -14.40
N SER A 90 5.99 -12.79 -14.79
CA SER A 90 5.22 -13.58 -13.82
C SER A 90 6.22 -14.22 -12.85
N GLN A 91 6.24 -13.77 -11.60
CA GLN A 91 6.91 -14.48 -10.51
C GLN A 91 6.05 -15.65 -10.05
#